data_AF-A0A1F5BW87-F1
#
_entry.id   AF-A0A1F5BW87-F1
#
_cell.length_a   1.000
_cell.length_b   1.000
_cell.length_c   1.000
_cell.angle_alpha   90.00
_cell.angle_beta   90.00
_cell.angle_gamma   90.00
#
_symmetry.space_group_name_H-M   'P 1'
#
loop_
_entity.id
_entity.type
_entity.pdbx_description
1 polymer ?
#
loop_
_entity_poly.entity_id
_entity_poly.type
_entity_poly.pdbx_seq_one_letter_code
_entity_poly.pdbx_strand_id
1 'polypeptide(L)'
;MNRHRTGKDRGATLIILIIVIAFLLAVGILVLYITGTGPEVAGNMRLQEQAFNAAEAGFDNAWTQIEGSYVGAGWTNFEGHYITQPTGVSDPLDVSYFRKLTDEELLAAVSASDPNMIFYKIPYVTTQSGTLDARYTYTAFLIDDEAGGGDPDPFDALLICIGTVQTGDSVTTSRLEIGLAVQLPGG
;
A
#
# COMPACT_ATOMS: atom_id res chain seq x y z
N MET A 1 -12.44 31.71 -76.46
CA MET A 1 -13.26 31.09 -75.40
C MET A 1 -12.32 30.54 -74.32
N ASN A 2 -12.74 30.57 -73.06
CA ASN A 2 -12.15 29.95 -71.87
C ASN A 2 -11.13 30.76 -71.05
N ARG A 3 -11.65 31.58 -70.13
CA ARG A 3 -10.96 32.00 -68.90
C ARG A 3 -11.09 30.87 -67.87
N HIS A 4 -10.01 30.15 -67.59
CA HIS A 4 -9.96 29.20 -66.47
C HIS A 4 -10.08 29.96 -65.14
N ARG A 5 -11.10 29.62 -64.35
CA ARG A 5 -11.31 30.13 -62.98
C ARG A 5 -10.34 29.44 -62.02
N THR A 6 -9.12 29.97 -61.90
CA THR A 6 -8.05 29.45 -61.02
C THR A 6 -8.21 29.77 -59.52
N GLY A 7 -9.27 30.50 -59.14
CA GLY A 7 -9.53 30.86 -57.74
C GLY A 7 -10.17 29.77 -56.88
N LYS A 8 -10.83 28.77 -57.49
CA LYS A 8 -11.59 27.74 -56.77
C LYS A 8 -10.70 26.61 -56.19
N ASP A 9 -9.60 26.29 -56.87
CA ASP A 9 -8.70 25.20 -56.44
C ASP A 9 -7.77 25.62 -55.30
N ARG A 10 -7.34 26.89 -55.26
CA ARG A 10 -6.47 27.41 -54.19
C ARG A 10 -7.15 27.39 -52.81
N GLY A 11 -8.46 27.64 -52.76
CA GLY A 11 -9.24 27.56 -51.53
C GLY A 11 -9.40 26.12 -51.03
N ALA A 12 -9.64 25.17 -51.95
CA ALA A 12 -9.74 23.76 -51.62
C ALA A 12 -8.41 23.19 -51.08
N THR A 13 -7.27 23.53 -51.68
CA THR A 13 -5.95 23.12 -51.19
C THR A 13 -5.67 23.67 -49.79
N LEU A 14 -6.04 24.93 -49.52
CA LEU A 14 -5.85 25.53 -48.19
C LEU A 14 -6.71 24.83 -47.12
N ILE A 15 -7.96 24.51 -47.44
CA ILE A 15 -8.87 23.78 -46.54
C ILE A 15 -8.33 22.39 -46.22
N ILE A 16 -7.86 21.66 -47.24
CA ILE A 16 -7.25 20.34 -47.05
C ILE A 16 -6.02 20.44 -46.14
N LEU A 17 -5.16 21.44 -46.35
CA LEU A 17 -3.98 21.65 -45.53
C LEU A 17 -4.35 21.91 -44.06
N ILE A 18 -5.35 22.76 -43.80
CA ILE A 18 -5.81 23.07 -42.45
C ILE A 18 -6.35 21.81 -41.75
N ILE A 19 -7.13 20.98 -42.46
CA ILE A 19 -7.66 19.73 -41.91
C ILE A 19 -6.53 18.76 -41.58
N VAL A 20 -5.55 18.61 -42.47
CA VAL A 20 -4.40 17.73 -42.24
C VAL A 20 -3.57 18.22 -41.06
N ILE A 21 -3.30 19.52 -40.96
CA ILE A 21 -2.57 20.10 -39.82
C ILE A 21 -3.35 19.87 -38.54
N ALA A 22 -4.66 20.15 -38.51
CA ALA A 22 -5.50 19.95 -37.33
C ALA A 22 -5.52 18.47 -36.87
N PHE A 23 -5.59 17.54 -37.83
CA PHE A 23 -5.51 16.10 -37.54
C PHE A 23 -4.15 15.71 -36.96
N LEU A 24 -3.05 16.15 -37.59
CA LEU A 24 -1.69 15.87 -37.10
C LEU A 24 -1.45 16.48 -35.72
N LEU A 25 -2.02 17.64 -35.43
CA LEU A 25 -1.94 18.30 -34.12
C LEU A 25 -2.68 17.50 -33.05
N ALA A 26 -3.89 17.02 -33.35
CA ALA A 26 -4.66 16.17 -32.44
C ALA A 26 -3.96 14.85 -32.13
N VAL A 27 -3.40 14.18 -33.16
CA VAL A 27 -2.60 12.96 -32.99
C VAL A 27 -1.34 13.24 -32.17
N GLY A 28 -0.66 14.36 -32.42
CA GLY A 28 0.52 14.77 -31.65
C GLY A 28 0.22 14.95 -30.17
N ILE A 29 -0.87 15.62 -29.82
CA ILE A 29 -1.32 15.80 -28.43
C ILE A 29 -1.64 14.45 -27.79
N LEU A 30 -2.35 13.56 -28.50
CA LEU A 30 -2.70 12.23 -28.00
C LEU A 30 -1.46 11.37 -27.71
N VAL A 31 -0.46 11.40 -28.60
CA VAL A 31 0.80 10.66 -28.42
C VAL A 31 1.59 11.20 -27.23
N LEU A 32 1.66 12.53 -27.07
CA LEU A 32 2.30 13.14 -25.91
C LEU A 32 1.60 12.75 -24.60
N TYR A 33 0.26 12.71 -24.59
CA TYR A 33 -0.53 12.31 -23.43
C TYR A 33 -0.27 10.85 -23.03
N ILE A 34 -0.35 9.91 -23.99
CA ILE A 34 -0.10 8.48 -23.74
C ILE A 34 1.35 8.24 -23.29
N THR A 35 2.30 8.98 -23.85
CA THR A 35 3.72 8.86 -23.47
C THR A 35 3.99 9.44 -22.09
N GLY A 36 3.24 10.46 -21.66
CA GLY A 36 3.33 11.03 -20.31
C GLY A 36 2.74 10.13 -19.23
N THR A 37 1.63 9.45 -19.51
CA THR A 37 0.97 8.58 -18.51
C THR A 37 1.69 7.24 -18.30
N GLY A 38 2.42 6.73 -19.29
CA GLY A 38 3.19 5.48 -19.18
C GLY A 38 4.22 5.47 -18.03
N PRO A 39 5.13 6.46 -17.94
CA PRO A 39 6.10 6.59 -16.85
C PRO A 39 5.48 6.78 -15.46
N GLU A 40 4.37 7.51 -15.35
CA GLU A 40 3.67 7.72 -14.08
C GLU A 40 3.06 6.41 -13.55
N VAL A 41 2.39 5.64 -14.42
CA VAL A 41 1.80 4.34 -14.04
C VAL A 41 2.88 3.33 -13.67
N ALA A 42 3.98 3.26 -14.43
CA ALA A 42 5.11 2.38 -14.11
C ALA A 42 5.81 2.77 -12.80
N GLY A 43 5.92 4.07 -12.52
CA GLY A 43 6.45 4.59 -11.27
C GLY A 43 5.61 4.18 -10.06
N ASN A 44 4.29 4.32 -10.16
CA ASN A 44 3.34 3.97 -9.10
C ASN A 44 3.30 2.46 -8.86
N MET A 45 3.31 1.63 -9.91
CA MET A 45 3.38 0.17 -9.77
C MET A 45 4.64 -0.26 -9.02
N ARG A 46 5.80 0.34 -9.32
CA ARG A 46 7.05 0.04 -8.64
C ARG A 46 7.01 0.44 -7.16
N LEU A 47 6.44 1.59 -6.83
CA LEU A 47 6.28 2.02 -5.43
C LEU A 47 5.34 1.07 -4.67
N GLN A 48 4.26 0.62 -5.30
CA GLN A 48 3.34 -0.35 -4.72
C GLN A 48 4.03 -1.70 -4.46
N GLU A 49 4.79 -2.20 -5.42
CA GLU A 49 5.57 -3.44 -5.26
C GLU A 49 6.62 -3.30 -4.15
N GLN A 50 7.28 -2.15 -4.04
CA GLN A 50 8.20 -1.87 -2.94
C GLN A 50 7.51 -1.84 -1.58
N ALA A 51 6.30 -1.25 -1.49
CA ALA A 51 5.52 -1.26 -0.26
C ALA A 51 5.04 -2.67 0.09
N PHE A 52 4.66 -3.47 -0.91
CA PHE A 52 4.30 -4.87 -0.72
C PHE A 52 5.49 -5.70 -0.20
N ASN A 53 6.66 -5.58 -0.81
CA ASN A 53 7.89 -6.24 -0.34
C ASN A 53 8.26 -5.84 1.09
N ALA A 54 8.02 -4.59 1.48
CA ALA A 54 8.20 -4.14 2.85
C ALA A 54 7.22 -4.84 3.81
N ALA A 55 5.95 -4.98 3.41
CA ALA A 55 4.95 -5.67 4.20
C ALA A 55 5.28 -7.16 4.37
N GLU A 56 5.77 -7.84 3.32
CA GLU A 56 6.25 -9.23 3.40
C GLU A 56 7.44 -9.37 4.35
N ALA A 57 8.42 -8.46 4.27
CA ALA A 57 9.52 -8.44 5.24
C ALA A 57 9.01 -8.25 6.68
N GLY A 58 7.95 -7.45 6.86
CA GLY A 58 7.27 -7.31 8.14
C GLY A 58 6.64 -8.61 8.62
N PHE A 59 5.97 -9.34 7.73
CA PHE A 59 5.38 -10.64 8.02
C PHE A 59 6.43 -11.67 8.44
N ASP A 60 7.50 -11.85 7.66
CA ASP A 60 8.54 -12.86 7.96
C ASP A 60 9.19 -12.62 9.34
N ASN A 61 9.47 -11.36 9.66
CA ASN A 61 10.04 -10.98 10.95
C ASN A 61 9.03 -11.13 12.09
N ALA A 62 7.79 -10.70 11.89
CA ALA A 62 6.73 -10.81 12.90
C ALA A 62 6.41 -12.27 13.20
N TRP A 63 6.32 -13.12 12.17
CA TRP A 63 6.14 -14.56 12.30
C TRP A 63 7.26 -15.18 13.16
N THR A 64 8.52 -14.88 12.82
CA THR A 64 9.68 -15.39 13.58
C THR A 64 9.65 -14.94 15.05
N GLN A 65 9.26 -13.69 15.33
CA GLN A 65 9.15 -13.19 16.69
C GLN A 65 8.00 -13.87 17.46
N ILE A 66 6.84 -14.04 16.83
CA ILE A 66 5.69 -14.71 17.43
C ILE A 66 6.02 -16.17 17.75
N GLU A 67 6.59 -16.92 16.80
CA GLU A 67 7.03 -18.30 17.00
C GLU A 67 8.05 -18.37 18.16
N GLY A 68 9.02 -17.45 18.18
CA GLY A 68 9.96 -17.30 19.28
C GLY A 68 9.30 -17.05 20.64
N SER A 69 8.19 -16.30 20.69
CA SER A 69 7.43 -16.05 21.91
C SER A 69 6.70 -17.31 22.43
N TYR A 70 6.15 -18.13 21.53
CA TYR A 70 5.54 -19.43 21.91
C TYR A 70 6.59 -20.42 22.44
N VAL A 71 7.78 -20.46 21.85
CA VAL A 71 8.84 -21.39 22.28
C VAL A 71 9.58 -20.90 23.53
N GLY A 72 9.89 -19.61 23.61
CA GLY A 72 10.84 -19.05 24.58
C GLY A 72 10.26 -18.09 25.61
N ALA A 73 9.17 -17.38 25.30
CA ALA A 73 8.55 -16.40 26.20
C ALA A 73 7.31 -16.94 26.94
N GLY A 74 6.91 -18.18 26.65
CA GLY A 74 5.81 -18.85 27.32
C GLY A 74 4.41 -18.41 26.87
N TRP A 75 4.28 -17.89 25.65
CA TRP A 75 2.94 -17.64 25.08
C TRP A 75 2.18 -18.97 24.96
N THR A 76 0.92 -18.96 25.41
CA THR A 76 0.00 -20.10 25.30
C THR A 76 -1.14 -19.85 24.33
N ASN A 77 -1.43 -18.59 24.06
CA ASN A 77 -2.50 -18.07 23.20
C ASN A 77 -2.15 -16.62 22.79
N PHE A 78 -3.02 -15.96 22.01
CA PHE A 78 -2.84 -14.57 21.59
C PHE A 78 -3.46 -13.53 22.54
N GLU A 79 -4.20 -13.98 23.54
CA GLU A 79 -4.88 -13.11 24.50
C GLU A 79 -3.91 -12.15 25.20
N GLY A 80 -4.24 -10.86 25.19
CA GLY A 80 -3.39 -9.83 25.81
C GLY A 80 -2.20 -9.39 24.97
N HIS A 81 -2.02 -9.92 23.74
CA HIS A 81 -0.95 -9.56 22.81
C HIS A 81 -1.41 -8.70 21.62
N TYR A 82 -2.67 -8.24 21.63
CA TYR A 82 -3.23 -7.33 20.63
C TYR A 82 -2.89 -5.88 20.95
N ILE A 83 -2.75 -5.03 19.92
CA ILE A 83 -2.59 -3.59 20.16
C ILE A 83 -3.84 -3.01 20.83
N THR A 84 -3.60 -2.02 21.68
CA THR A 84 -4.63 -1.38 22.51
C THR A 84 -4.92 0.05 22.09
N GLN A 85 -4.06 0.63 21.24
CA GLN A 85 -4.18 1.98 20.72
C GLN A 85 -4.22 1.98 19.18
N PRO A 86 -5.14 2.75 18.55
CA PRO A 86 -6.17 3.58 19.19
C PRO A 86 -7.24 2.73 19.92
N THR A 87 -7.91 3.32 20.92
CA THR A 87 -9.02 2.64 21.60
C THR A 87 -10.10 2.25 20.58
N GLY A 88 -10.55 1.00 20.62
CA GLY A 88 -11.53 0.48 19.66
C GLY A 88 -10.93 0.01 18.33
N VAL A 89 -9.60 -0.08 18.19
CA VAL A 89 -8.93 -0.52 16.95
C VAL A 89 -9.39 -1.90 16.47
N SER A 90 -9.75 -2.79 17.39
CA SER A 90 -10.24 -4.14 17.08
C SER A 90 -11.77 -4.24 16.96
N ASP A 91 -12.54 -3.25 17.42
CA ASP A 91 -14.02 -3.35 17.48
C ASP A 91 -14.68 -2.90 16.16
N PRO A 92 -15.36 -3.79 15.40
CA PRO A 92 -16.04 -3.46 14.16
C PRO A 92 -17.13 -2.38 14.28
N LEU A 93 -17.67 -2.15 15.47
CA LEU A 93 -18.66 -1.09 15.72
C LEU A 93 -18.00 0.27 15.95
N ASP A 94 -16.76 0.30 16.43
CA ASP A 94 -16.03 1.54 16.70
C ASP A 94 -15.60 2.26 15.41
N VAL A 95 -15.44 3.57 15.47
CA VAL A 95 -14.98 4.40 14.34
C VAL A 95 -13.49 4.22 14.08
N SER A 96 -12.71 3.85 15.09
CA SER A 96 -11.29 3.57 15.03
C SER A 96 -10.96 2.12 14.62
N TYR A 97 -11.98 1.32 14.26
CA TYR A 97 -11.77 -0.03 13.73
C TYR A 97 -10.77 -0.01 12.57
N PHE A 98 -9.75 -0.86 12.63
CA PHE A 98 -8.63 -0.82 11.69
C PHE A 98 -9.06 -0.93 10.21
N ARG A 99 -10.15 -1.65 9.90
CA ARG A 99 -10.67 -1.75 8.51
C ARG A 99 -11.46 -0.52 8.04
N LYS A 100 -11.85 0.37 8.96
CA LYS A 100 -12.51 1.65 8.62
C LYS A 100 -11.51 2.77 8.37
N LEU A 101 -10.25 2.58 8.75
CA LEU A 101 -9.17 3.55 8.58
C LEU A 101 -8.36 3.23 7.32
N THR A 102 -7.82 4.26 6.67
CA THR A 102 -6.75 4.06 5.69
C THR A 102 -5.47 3.61 6.39
N ASP A 103 -4.53 3.04 5.64
CA ASP A 103 -3.25 2.63 6.22
C ASP A 103 -2.50 3.81 6.85
N GLU A 104 -2.57 5.00 6.25
CA GLU A 104 -1.94 6.21 6.78
C GLU A 104 -2.61 6.69 8.07
N GLU A 105 -3.95 6.67 8.13
CA GLU A 105 -4.70 7.00 9.33
C GLU A 105 -4.38 6.03 10.47
N LEU A 106 -4.35 4.73 10.17
CA LEU A 106 -4.01 3.68 11.12
C LEU A 106 -2.57 3.82 11.61
N LEU A 107 -1.60 4.02 10.72
CA LEU A 107 -0.18 4.23 11.06
C LEU A 107 0.07 5.52 11.85
N ALA A 108 -0.78 6.53 11.70
CA ALA A 108 -0.75 7.74 12.50
C ALA A 108 -1.39 7.56 13.88
N ALA A 109 -2.36 6.65 14.00
CA ALA A 109 -3.07 6.37 15.25
C ALA A 109 -2.32 5.36 16.15
N VAL A 110 -1.60 4.40 15.56
CA VAL A 110 -0.78 3.44 16.31
C VAL A 110 0.55 4.04 16.77
N SER A 111 1.12 3.50 17.84
CA SER A 111 2.35 4.03 18.45
C SER A 111 3.35 2.93 18.81
N ALA A 112 4.64 3.24 18.69
CA ALA A 112 5.72 2.41 19.23
C ALA A 112 5.66 2.23 20.76
N SER A 113 4.92 3.09 21.46
CA SER A 113 4.74 3.01 22.91
C SER A 113 3.66 2.02 23.35
N ASP A 114 2.90 1.46 22.41
CA ASP A 114 1.96 0.39 22.73
C ASP A 114 2.77 -0.86 23.15
N PRO A 115 2.52 -1.43 24.34
CA PRO A 115 3.30 -2.56 24.85
C PRO A 115 3.20 -3.82 23.97
N ASN A 116 2.14 -3.92 23.16
CA ASN A 116 1.86 -5.05 22.28
C ASN A 116 2.24 -4.77 20.82
N MET A 117 2.89 -3.64 20.54
CA MET A 117 3.46 -3.36 19.22
C MET A 117 4.62 -4.33 18.95
N ILE A 118 4.51 -5.14 17.89
CA ILE A 118 5.58 -6.07 17.50
C ILE A 118 6.71 -5.29 16.84
N PHE A 119 6.39 -4.53 15.78
CA PHE A 119 7.35 -3.70 15.05
C PHE A 119 6.73 -2.38 14.64
N TYR A 120 7.40 -1.27 14.90
CA TYR A 120 6.95 0.06 14.50
C TYR A 120 7.96 0.75 13.59
N LYS A 121 7.57 0.99 12.33
CA LYS A 121 8.36 1.71 11.31
C LYS A 121 9.81 1.24 11.22
N ILE A 122 10.01 -0.08 11.16
CA ILE A 122 11.33 -0.69 11.09
C ILE A 122 11.84 -0.62 9.65
N PRO A 123 13.02 -0.02 9.40
CA PRO A 123 13.59 0.02 8.07
C PRO A 123 14.18 -1.34 7.67
N TYR A 124 13.97 -1.76 6.43
CA TYR A 124 14.41 -3.09 5.96
C TYR A 124 15.37 -3.06 4.75
N VAL A 125 15.38 -1.98 3.98
CA VAL A 125 16.28 -1.82 2.81
C VAL A 125 17.59 -1.19 3.26
N THR A 126 18.72 -1.69 2.73
CA THR A 126 20.03 -1.08 2.89
C THR A 126 20.39 -0.20 1.71
N THR A 127 20.95 0.97 1.99
CA THR A 127 21.52 1.88 0.99
C THR A 127 22.85 1.34 0.45
N GLN A 128 23.38 1.95 -0.61
CA GLN A 128 24.70 1.60 -1.16
C GLN A 128 25.85 1.79 -0.15
N SER A 129 25.66 2.64 0.86
CA SER A 129 26.60 2.83 1.98
C SER A 129 26.46 1.79 3.09
N GLY A 130 25.52 0.83 2.97
CA GLY A 130 25.23 -0.19 3.98
C GLY A 130 24.38 0.29 5.15
N THR A 131 23.91 1.53 5.14
CA THR A 131 23.00 2.07 6.18
C THR A 131 21.55 1.77 5.82
N LEU A 132 20.71 1.48 6.81
CA LEU A 132 19.28 1.25 6.60
C LEU A 132 18.59 2.53 6.08
N ASP A 133 17.69 2.36 5.10
CA ASP A 133 16.94 3.44 4.47
C ASP A 133 15.58 3.60 5.16
N ALA A 134 15.42 4.69 5.91
CA ALA A 134 14.20 5.01 6.66
C ALA A 134 12.97 5.29 5.76
N ARG A 135 13.14 5.40 4.44
CA ARG A 135 12.03 5.54 3.51
C ARG A 135 11.27 4.23 3.28
N TYR A 136 11.91 3.09 3.53
CA TYR A 136 11.38 1.76 3.27
C TYR A 136 11.18 1.04 4.60
N THR A 137 9.98 1.13 5.15
CA THR A 137 9.69 0.64 6.50
C THR A 137 8.52 -0.32 6.52
N TYR A 138 8.45 -1.15 7.56
CA TYR A 138 7.27 -1.94 7.87
C TYR A 138 6.83 -1.72 9.32
N THR A 139 5.54 -1.90 9.55
CA THR A 139 4.92 -1.89 10.87
C THR A 139 4.07 -3.16 10.99
N ALA A 140 4.21 -3.89 12.09
CA ALA A 140 3.51 -5.15 12.32
C ALA A 140 2.94 -5.23 13.73
N PHE A 141 1.70 -5.72 13.86
CA PHE A 141 0.99 -5.86 15.13
C PHE A 141 -0.17 -6.84 15.01
N LEU A 142 -0.68 -7.32 16.16
CA LEU A 142 -1.83 -8.22 16.22
C LEU A 142 -3.12 -7.45 16.52
N ILE A 143 -4.20 -7.89 15.89
CA ILE A 143 -5.58 -7.47 16.13
C ILE A 143 -6.39 -8.69 16.55
N ASP A 144 -7.21 -8.50 17.58
CA ASP A 144 -8.29 -9.42 17.94
C ASP A 144 -9.38 -9.36 16.85
N ASP A 145 -9.59 -10.45 16.12
CA ASP A 145 -10.57 -10.58 15.05
C ASP A 145 -11.99 -10.93 15.54
N GLU A 146 -12.13 -11.33 16.80
CA GLU A 146 -13.42 -11.62 17.46
C GLU A 146 -13.92 -10.44 18.32
N ALA A 147 -13.10 -9.38 18.46
CA ALA A 147 -13.49 -8.16 19.14
C ALA A 147 -14.80 -7.59 18.55
N GLY A 148 -15.77 -7.29 19.41
CA GLY A 148 -17.04 -6.66 19.03
C GLY A 148 -18.14 -7.59 18.48
N GLY A 149 -17.89 -8.90 18.37
CA GLY A 149 -18.97 -9.88 18.16
C GLY A 149 -18.46 -11.29 17.81
N GLY A 150 -19.03 -12.30 18.46
CA GLY A 150 -18.58 -13.70 18.33
C GLY A 150 -18.46 -14.36 19.70
N ASP A 151 -18.10 -15.64 19.72
CA ASP A 151 -17.61 -16.30 20.94
C ASP A 151 -16.11 -16.05 21.02
N PRO A 152 -15.57 -15.47 22.11
CA PRO A 152 -14.15 -15.17 22.18
C PRO A 152 -13.28 -16.42 21.99
N ASP A 153 -12.42 -16.40 20.97
CA ASP A 153 -11.39 -17.42 20.74
C ASP A 153 -10.00 -16.76 20.88
N PRO A 154 -9.19 -17.12 21.89
CA PRO A 154 -7.85 -16.57 22.04
C PRO A 154 -6.79 -17.32 21.21
N PHE A 155 -7.16 -18.38 20.50
CA PHE A 155 -6.23 -19.23 19.76
C PHE A 155 -6.02 -18.80 18.30
N ASP A 156 -6.75 -17.81 17.83
CA ASP A 156 -6.48 -17.10 16.59
C ASP A 156 -6.32 -15.59 16.81
N ALA A 157 -5.75 -14.96 15.80
CA ALA A 157 -5.47 -13.54 15.76
C ALA A 157 -5.25 -13.09 14.32
N LEU A 158 -5.49 -11.81 14.05
CA LEU A 158 -5.12 -11.20 12.78
C LEU A 158 -3.80 -10.46 12.90
N LEU A 159 -2.77 -10.95 12.19
CA LEU A 159 -1.51 -10.24 12.00
C LEU A 159 -1.65 -9.22 10.88
N ILE A 160 -1.46 -7.95 11.24
CA ILE A 160 -1.44 -6.83 10.32
C ILE A 160 0.01 -6.48 10.04
N CYS A 161 0.40 -6.44 8.76
CA CYS A 161 1.69 -5.95 8.32
C CYS A 161 1.50 -4.85 7.27
N ILE A 162 1.92 -3.63 7.60
CA ILE A 162 1.83 -2.49 6.70
C ILE A 162 3.24 -2.11 6.27
N GLY A 163 3.53 -2.31 4.99
CA GLY A 163 4.73 -1.82 4.35
C GLY A 163 4.53 -0.39 3.85
N THR A 164 5.57 0.44 3.98
CA THR A 164 5.52 1.87 3.68
C THR A 164 6.74 2.30 2.88
N VAL A 165 6.50 3.01 1.79
CA VAL A 165 7.52 3.65 0.96
C VAL A 165 7.29 5.16 0.94
N GLN A 166 8.22 5.93 1.48
CA GLN A 166 8.17 7.38 1.47
C GLN A 166 9.00 7.97 0.31
N THR A 167 8.36 8.73 -0.56
CA THR A 167 8.99 9.47 -1.65
C THR A 167 8.65 10.95 -1.53
N GLY A 168 9.56 11.73 -0.92
CA GLY A 168 9.30 13.13 -0.60
C GLY A 168 8.14 13.24 0.40
N ASP A 169 7.11 14.00 0.03
CA ASP A 169 5.89 14.17 0.83
C ASP A 169 4.83 13.08 0.56
N SER A 170 5.06 12.22 -0.46
CA SER A 170 4.14 11.14 -0.80
C SER A 170 4.50 9.87 -0.05
N VAL A 171 3.46 9.17 0.42
CA VAL A 171 3.55 7.88 1.07
C VAL A 171 2.79 6.87 0.22
N THR A 172 3.39 5.71 -0.02
CA THR A 172 2.73 4.55 -0.62
C THR A 172 2.73 3.41 0.39
N THR A 173 1.58 2.80 0.63
CA THR A 173 1.43 1.69 1.57
C THR A 173 0.95 0.42 0.89
N SER A 174 1.23 -0.71 1.53
CA SER A 174 0.60 -1.98 1.22
C SER A 174 0.35 -2.71 2.53
N ARG A 175 -0.89 -3.19 2.74
CA ARG A 175 -1.29 -3.93 3.93
C ARG A 175 -1.49 -5.41 3.62
N LEU A 176 -0.90 -6.26 4.45
CA LEU A 176 -1.20 -7.68 4.54
C LEU A 176 -2.02 -7.91 5.82
N GLU A 177 -3.10 -8.67 5.70
CA GLU A 177 -3.92 -9.15 6.81
C GLU A 177 -3.83 -10.68 6.81
N ILE A 178 -3.15 -11.26 7.79
CA ILE A 178 -2.88 -12.69 7.86
C ILE A 178 -3.55 -13.26 9.10
N GLY A 179 -4.46 -14.23 8.91
CA GLY A 179 -5.01 -15.00 10.03
C GLY A 179 -3.96 -15.96 10.57
N LEU A 180 -3.69 -15.87 11.87
CA LEU A 180 -2.83 -16.79 12.60
C LEU A 180 -3.71 -17.67 13.48
N ALA A 181 -3.33 -18.94 13.64
CA ALA A 181 -4.00 -19.85 14.56
C ALA A 181 -2.97 -20.74 15.26
N VAL A 182 -3.21 -21.02 16.53
CA VAL A 182 -2.42 -21.98 17.31
C VAL A 182 -2.85 -23.39 16.93
N GLN A 183 -1.89 -24.24 16.54
CA GLN A 183 -2.18 -25.64 16.30
C GLN A 183 -2.40 -26.37 17.64
N LEU A 184 -3.64 -26.79 17.89
CA LEU A 184 -4.00 -27.56 19.09
C LEU A 184 -3.57 -29.05 18.94
N PRO A 185 -3.22 -29.74 20.04
CA PRO A 185 -2.86 -31.16 19.98
C PRO A 185 -4.01 -32.02 19.43
N GLY A 186 -3.81 -32.61 18.25
CA GLY A 186 -4.76 -33.52 17.59
C GLY A 186 -5.41 -32.98 16.31
N GLY A 187 -5.04 -31.78 15.86
CA GLY A 187 -5.37 -31.22 14.54
C GLY A 187 -4.30 -31.50 13.49
#